data_AF-A0A6A3LL24-F1
#
_entry.id   AF-A0A6A3LL24-F1
#
_cell.length_a   1.000
_cell.length_b   1.000
_cell.length_c   1.000
_cell.angle_alpha   90.00
_cell.angle_beta   90.00
_cell.angle_gamma   90.00
#
_symmetry.space_group_name_H-M   'P 1'
#
loop_
_entity.id
_entity.type
_entity.pdbx_description
1 polymer ?
#
loop_
_entity_poly.entity_id
_entity_poly.type
_entity_poly.pdbx_seq_one_letter_code
_entity_poly.pdbx_strand_id
1 'polypeptide(L)'
;MTRVIATAVLSTALLAFNVSANASNYFVTAEAPDYNNEAVAYLLANVNSVRKPGEAYAVFDWDNTCMFGDVSATSMFYQVDNLNFRYSPEEFESIFALGYNASSSDTCFPNGPNSVIGQDINGTDVTFIAVLTDTAKDYKVLYDTYIAPTYNLTNGSIASASLSDIKKTTEFLNFRAKLGFLLYSLEIMDGGNEYSTCSLTNAMVVYPRLLVGMTEDEIKMSIRASIRWNLAESLESFTYTSTGGLTVEGSYSKGLRVFSGQEATMLALRAAGIAVYIISASPELFAAEAADLLGLGYLVARDNVYGGRFTTNSAGLFTGELLDDYPIDPYGSRRPDGPTRECNLGSFRLRHDGVVARSVRSARPTGPGSAEYRTQTD
;
A
#
# COMPACT_ATOMS: atom_id res chain seq x y z
N MET A 1 60.89 -55.09 -17.57
CA MET A 1 60.38 -54.75 -18.92
C MET A 1 59.04 -54.06 -18.76
N THR A 2 58.97 -52.91 -19.42
CA THR A 2 57.99 -51.84 -19.37
C THR A 2 56.61 -52.30 -19.83
N ARG A 3 55.53 -51.92 -19.12
CA ARG A 3 54.20 -51.83 -19.72
C ARG A 3 53.63 -50.44 -19.45
N VAL A 4 53.43 -49.78 -20.58
CA VAL A 4 53.02 -48.39 -20.79
C VAL A 4 51.55 -48.25 -20.40
N ILE A 5 51.24 -47.29 -19.52
CA ILE A 5 49.88 -46.81 -19.32
C ILE A 5 49.66 -45.74 -20.39
N ALA A 6 48.78 -46.03 -21.35
CA ALA A 6 48.34 -45.07 -22.35
C ALA A 6 47.42 -44.04 -21.68
N THR A 7 47.90 -42.80 -21.55
CA THR A 7 47.07 -41.64 -21.22
C THR A 7 46.23 -41.28 -22.44
N ALA A 8 44.91 -41.46 -22.33
CA ALA A 8 43.97 -40.92 -23.31
C ALA A 8 43.91 -39.39 -23.10
N VAL A 9 44.48 -38.64 -24.05
CA VAL A 9 44.29 -37.20 -24.15
C VAL A 9 42.89 -36.98 -24.69
N LEU A 10 41.95 -36.59 -23.82
CA LEU A 10 40.65 -36.09 -24.26
C LEU A 10 40.87 -34.68 -24.81
N SER A 11 40.94 -34.56 -26.13
CA SER A 11 40.89 -33.27 -26.81
C SER A 11 39.52 -32.64 -26.58
N THR A 12 39.44 -31.62 -25.72
CA THR A 12 38.31 -30.70 -25.67
C THR A 12 38.27 -29.92 -26.98
N ALA A 13 37.48 -30.40 -27.94
CA ALA A 13 37.05 -29.59 -29.05
C ALA A 13 36.16 -28.47 -28.48
N LEU A 14 36.72 -27.26 -28.35
CA LEU A 14 35.93 -26.05 -28.16
C LEU A 14 35.02 -25.91 -29.39
N LEU A 15 33.74 -26.26 -29.23
CA LEU A 15 32.69 -25.78 -30.11
C LEU A 15 32.57 -24.27 -29.86
N ALA A 16 33.33 -23.51 -30.63
CA ALA A 16 33.12 -22.08 -30.77
C ALA A 16 31.75 -21.88 -31.43
N PHE A 17 30.72 -21.64 -30.62
CA PHE A 17 29.49 -21.05 -31.11
C PHE A 17 29.84 -19.64 -31.58
N ASN A 18 29.95 -19.48 -32.91
CA ASN A 18 29.89 -18.16 -33.53
C ASN A 18 28.50 -17.59 -33.27
N VAL A 19 28.35 -16.89 -32.14
CA VAL A 19 27.22 -16.00 -31.92
C VAL A 19 27.37 -14.87 -32.92
N SER A 20 26.62 -14.96 -34.01
CA SER A 20 26.39 -13.87 -34.94
C SER A 20 26.11 -12.58 -34.17
N ALA A 21 26.95 -11.57 -34.39
CA ALA A 21 26.82 -10.22 -33.86
C ALA A 21 25.62 -9.49 -34.49
N ASN A 22 24.42 -9.98 -34.19
CA ASN A 22 23.16 -9.28 -34.33
C ASN A 22 22.21 -9.77 -33.23
N ALA A 23 22.72 -9.78 -31.99
CA ALA A 23 21.91 -10.05 -30.83
C ALA A 23 20.94 -8.87 -30.69
N SER A 24 19.71 -9.04 -31.18
CA SER A 24 18.60 -8.24 -30.68
C SER A 24 18.65 -8.32 -29.16
N ASN A 25 18.69 -7.17 -28.49
CA ASN A 25 18.65 -7.09 -27.03
C ASN A 25 17.31 -7.69 -26.57
N TYR A 26 17.29 -9.00 -26.36
CA TYR A 26 16.07 -9.73 -26.05
C TYR A 26 15.84 -9.63 -24.55
N PHE A 27 15.10 -8.58 -24.16
CA PHE A 27 14.52 -8.47 -22.83
C PHE A 27 13.14 -9.11 -22.86
N VAL A 28 12.93 -10.13 -22.04
CA VAL A 28 11.62 -10.77 -21.85
C VAL A 28 11.42 -11.04 -20.38
N THR A 29 10.23 -10.68 -19.91
CA THR A 29 9.78 -10.95 -18.56
C THR A 29 8.56 -11.86 -18.58
N ALA A 30 8.42 -12.68 -17.54
CA ALA A 30 7.18 -13.38 -17.29
C ALA A 30 6.05 -12.36 -17.06
N GLU A 31 4.80 -12.78 -17.29
CA GLU A 31 3.58 -11.99 -17.03
C GLU A 31 3.35 -10.78 -17.97
N ALA A 32 4.36 -10.30 -18.69
CA ALA A 32 4.24 -9.17 -19.62
C ALA A 32 3.91 -9.62 -21.06
N PRO A 33 2.97 -8.96 -21.75
CA PRO A 33 2.77 -9.12 -23.19
C PRO A 33 4.02 -8.75 -24.01
N ASP A 34 4.18 -9.36 -25.19
CA ASP A 34 5.34 -9.15 -26.07
C ASP A 34 5.61 -7.68 -26.39
N TYR A 35 4.56 -6.89 -26.64
CA TYR A 35 4.72 -5.46 -26.95
C TYR A 35 5.33 -4.65 -25.78
N ASN A 36 5.07 -5.04 -24.52
CA ASN A 36 5.70 -4.41 -23.36
C ASN A 36 7.17 -4.81 -23.25
N ASN A 37 7.45 -6.10 -23.47
CA ASN A 37 8.83 -6.61 -23.49
C ASN A 37 9.66 -5.91 -24.59
N GLU A 38 9.10 -5.73 -25.79
CA GLU A 38 9.73 -4.98 -26.89
C GLU A 38 10.01 -3.52 -26.53
N ALA A 39 9.05 -2.84 -25.89
CA ALA A 39 9.23 -1.44 -25.47
C ALA A 39 10.36 -1.30 -24.45
N VAL A 40 10.43 -2.19 -23.45
CA VAL A 40 11.51 -2.17 -22.45
C VAL A 40 12.85 -2.58 -23.07
N ALA A 41 12.87 -3.59 -23.95
CA ALA A 41 14.06 -3.97 -24.71
C ALA A 41 14.64 -2.78 -25.50
N TYR A 42 13.77 -2.03 -26.17
CA TYR A 42 14.16 -0.82 -26.90
C TYR A 42 14.70 0.27 -25.97
N LEU A 43 14.04 0.52 -24.82
CA LEU A 43 14.52 1.46 -23.82
C LEU A 43 15.95 1.10 -23.36
N LEU A 44 16.16 -0.15 -22.94
CA LEU A 44 17.43 -0.65 -22.43
C LEU A 44 18.54 -0.56 -23.49
N ALA A 45 18.22 -0.85 -24.75
CA ALA A 45 19.16 -0.77 -25.86
C ALA A 45 19.62 0.67 -26.15
N ASN A 46 18.76 1.65 -25.93
CA ASN A 46 18.97 3.02 -26.40
C ASN A 46 19.27 4.03 -25.29
N VAL A 47 18.98 3.74 -24.02
CA VAL A 47 19.11 4.72 -22.91
C VAL A 47 20.49 5.38 -22.84
N ASN A 48 21.55 4.59 -23.02
CA ASN A 48 22.94 5.07 -22.92
C ASN A 48 23.39 5.87 -24.16
N SER A 49 22.58 5.92 -25.22
CA SER A 49 22.81 6.82 -26.36
C SER A 49 22.25 8.23 -26.13
N VAL A 50 21.32 8.39 -25.18
CA VAL A 50 20.59 9.64 -24.90
C VAL A 50 20.87 10.21 -23.51
N ARG A 51 21.32 9.39 -22.57
CA ARG A 51 21.67 9.75 -21.19
C ARG A 51 23.02 9.16 -20.82
N LYS A 52 23.81 9.90 -20.05
CA LYS A 52 25.05 9.37 -19.46
C LYS A 52 24.70 8.42 -18.29
N PRO A 53 25.63 7.52 -17.92
CA PRO A 53 25.47 6.73 -16.70
C PRO A 53 25.15 7.61 -15.49
N GLY A 54 24.08 7.26 -14.76
CA GLY A 54 23.59 8.01 -13.60
C GLY A 54 22.63 9.17 -13.90
N GLU A 55 22.38 9.52 -15.17
CA GLU A 55 21.40 10.57 -15.53
C GLU A 55 19.97 10.02 -15.74
N ALA A 56 19.81 8.71 -15.84
CA ALA A 56 18.52 8.06 -16.05
C ALA A 56 18.02 7.39 -14.76
N TYR A 57 16.71 7.52 -14.50
CA TYR A 57 16.04 6.83 -13.42
C TYR A 57 14.66 6.33 -13.85
N ALA A 58 14.16 5.32 -13.14
CA ALA A 58 12.83 4.76 -13.27
C ALA A 58 12.12 4.78 -11.92
N VAL A 59 10.82 5.06 -11.93
CA VAL A 59 9.98 5.13 -10.73
C VAL A 59 8.88 4.10 -10.87
N PHE A 60 8.68 3.32 -9.83
CA PHE A 60 7.58 2.37 -9.70
C PHE A 60 6.76 2.70 -8.45
N ASP A 61 5.48 2.38 -8.50
CA ASP A 61 4.67 2.23 -7.30
C ASP A 61 4.79 0.79 -6.76
N TRP A 62 4.36 0.55 -5.54
CA TRP A 62 4.29 -0.78 -4.92
C TRP A 62 2.96 -1.46 -5.16
N ASP A 63 1.92 -0.91 -4.55
CA ASP A 63 0.62 -1.54 -4.44
C ASP A 63 0.02 -1.72 -5.83
N ASN A 64 -0.27 -2.97 -6.20
CA ASN A 64 -0.83 -3.32 -7.52
C ASN A 64 0.00 -2.90 -8.75
N THR A 65 1.26 -2.53 -8.53
CA THR A 65 2.24 -2.23 -9.59
C THR A 65 3.37 -3.24 -9.59
N CYS A 66 4.01 -3.45 -8.44
CA CYS A 66 5.10 -4.44 -8.30
C CYS A 66 4.65 -5.73 -7.60
N MET A 67 3.46 -5.72 -7.03
CA MET A 67 2.83 -6.90 -6.44
C MET A 67 1.32 -6.83 -6.65
N PHE A 68 0.66 -7.97 -6.69
CA PHE A 68 -0.78 -8.07 -6.50
C PHE A 68 -1.12 -7.78 -5.03
N GLY A 69 -2.14 -6.95 -4.85
CA GLY A 69 -2.63 -6.53 -3.54
C GLY A 69 -2.02 -5.20 -3.07
N ASP A 70 -2.44 -4.77 -1.89
CA ASP A 70 -2.10 -3.48 -1.29
C ASP A 70 -1.62 -3.69 0.16
N VAL A 71 -0.42 -3.22 0.48
CA VAL A 71 0.19 -3.44 1.81
C VAL A 71 -0.57 -2.72 2.91
N SER A 72 -1.14 -1.54 2.63
CA SER A 72 -1.93 -0.80 3.60
C SER A 72 -3.27 -1.49 3.83
N ALA A 73 -4.01 -1.82 2.77
CA ALA A 73 -5.33 -2.46 2.88
C ALA A 73 -5.26 -3.88 3.49
N THR A 74 -4.28 -4.69 3.08
CA THR A 74 -4.10 -6.04 3.65
C THR A 74 -3.57 -6.00 5.08
N SER A 75 -2.75 -5.00 5.44
CA SER A 75 -2.34 -4.77 6.83
C SER A 75 -3.50 -4.32 7.71
N MET A 76 -4.44 -3.54 7.16
CA MET A 76 -5.64 -3.13 7.88
C MET A 76 -6.45 -4.36 8.32
N PHE A 77 -6.72 -5.31 7.42
CA PHE A 77 -7.38 -6.57 7.82
C PHE A 77 -6.59 -7.30 8.90
N TYR A 78 -5.28 -7.50 8.69
CA TYR A 78 -4.43 -8.20 9.64
C TYR A 78 -4.44 -7.53 11.03
N GLN A 79 -4.39 -6.21 11.08
CA GLN A 79 -4.39 -5.46 12.33
C GLN A 79 -5.72 -5.57 13.08
N VAL A 80 -6.85 -5.46 12.36
CA VAL A 80 -8.20 -5.65 12.91
C VAL A 80 -8.38 -7.07 13.42
N ASP A 81 -7.99 -8.07 12.62
CA ASP A 81 -8.13 -9.48 12.97
C ASP A 81 -7.20 -9.89 14.13
N ASN A 82 -6.16 -9.11 14.44
CA ASN A 82 -5.29 -9.36 15.59
C ASN A 82 -5.49 -8.39 16.77
N LEU A 83 -6.49 -7.49 16.67
CA LEU A 83 -6.74 -6.42 17.65
C LEU A 83 -5.46 -5.67 18.06
N ASN A 84 -4.57 -5.42 17.10
CA ASN A 84 -3.28 -4.81 17.37
C ASN A 84 -3.38 -3.29 17.35
N PHE A 85 -3.87 -2.67 18.43
CA PHE A 85 -4.08 -1.22 18.56
C PHE A 85 -3.40 -0.66 19.82
N ARG A 86 -3.16 0.66 19.86
CA ARG A 86 -2.49 1.36 20.99
C ARG A 86 -3.23 2.58 21.54
N TYR A 87 -4.32 2.99 20.92
CA TYR A 87 -5.12 4.15 21.35
C TYR A 87 -6.26 3.75 22.27
N SER A 88 -6.61 4.63 23.21
CA SER A 88 -7.71 4.42 24.14
C SER A 88 -9.08 4.55 23.47
N PRO A 89 -10.16 4.01 24.07
CA PRO A 89 -11.52 4.18 23.55
C PRO A 89 -11.94 5.64 23.45
N GLU A 90 -11.46 6.50 24.35
CA GLU A 90 -11.76 7.93 24.37
C GLU A 90 -11.16 8.67 23.15
N GLU A 91 -10.08 8.15 22.58
CA GLU A 91 -9.42 8.72 21.40
C GLU A 91 -10.00 8.21 20.09
N PHE A 92 -10.72 7.08 20.08
CA PHE A 92 -11.19 6.39 18.88
C PHE A 92 -11.91 7.34 17.90
N GLU A 93 -12.96 8.02 18.37
CA GLU A 93 -13.75 8.90 17.50
C GLU A 93 -12.88 10.02 16.94
N SER A 94 -12.02 10.63 17.76
CA SER A 94 -11.17 11.74 17.32
C SER A 94 -10.15 11.33 16.25
N ILE A 95 -9.60 10.11 16.35
CA ILE A 95 -8.63 9.56 15.41
C ILE A 95 -9.28 9.33 14.04
N PHE A 96 -10.47 8.71 14.03
CA PHE A 96 -11.15 8.35 12.79
C PHE A 96 -12.09 9.43 12.26
N ALA A 97 -12.32 10.52 13.01
CA ALA A 97 -13.04 11.69 12.54
C ALA A 97 -12.23 12.56 11.57
N LEU A 98 -10.95 12.26 11.32
CA LEU A 98 -10.08 12.95 10.36
C LEU A 98 -10.02 14.49 10.56
N GLY A 99 -10.16 14.94 11.81
CA GLY A 99 -10.19 16.37 12.15
C GLY A 99 -11.58 17.03 12.00
N TYR A 100 -12.59 16.33 11.48
CA TYR A 100 -13.95 16.85 11.42
C TYR A 100 -14.62 16.84 12.80
N ASN A 101 -15.31 17.93 13.11
CA ASN A 101 -16.17 18.14 14.26
C ASN A 101 -17.50 18.78 13.83
N ALA A 102 -18.41 19.01 14.79
CA ALA A 102 -19.75 19.54 14.53
C ALA A 102 -19.77 20.93 13.83
N SER A 103 -18.66 21.67 13.82
CA SER A 103 -18.52 22.99 13.22
C SER A 103 -17.66 23.01 11.94
N SER A 104 -17.11 21.87 11.51
CA SER A 104 -16.27 21.78 10.31
C SER A 104 -16.95 20.99 9.21
N SER A 105 -16.89 21.49 7.99
CA SER A 105 -17.31 20.81 6.77
C SER A 105 -16.43 21.25 5.60
N ASP A 106 -16.45 20.46 4.54
CA ASP A 106 -15.81 20.80 3.27
C ASP A 106 -16.55 20.13 2.10
N THR A 107 -15.94 20.11 0.92
CA THR A 107 -16.54 19.49 -0.27
C THR A 107 -16.73 17.97 -0.12
N CYS A 108 -15.88 17.30 0.65
CA CYS A 108 -15.95 15.85 0.86
C CYS A 108 -16.98 15.49 1.94
N PHE A 109 -17.06 16.29 3.00
CA PHE A 109 -18.04 16.14 4.07
C PHE A 109 -18.87 17.43 4.20
N PRO A 110 -19.86 17.65 3.30
CA PRO A 110 -20.62 18.90 3.24
C PRO A 110 -21.43 19.18 4.51
N ASN A 111 -21.82 18.13 5.24
CA ASN A 111 -22.51 18.22 6.52
C ASN A 111 -21.59 17.84 7.70
N GLY A 112 -20.27 17.91 7.51
CA GLY A 112 -19.29 17.46 8.50
C GLY A 112 -19.53 16.00 8.88
N PRO A 113 -19.44 15.64 10.19
CA PRO A 113 -19.73 14.29 10.68
C PRO A 113 -21.15 13.78 10.39
N ASN A 114 -22.11 14.64 10.03
CA ASN A 114 -23.45 14.21 9.63
C ASN A 114 -23.57 13.85 8.14
N SER A 115 -22.47 13.91 7.38
CA SER A 115 -22.48 13.49 5.97
C SER A 115 -22.70 11.98 5.87
N VAL A 116 -23.48 11.56 4.87
CA VAL A 116 -23.70 10.15 4.53
C VAL A 116 -22.43 9.61 3.86
N ILE A 117 -21.92 8.48 4.35
CA ILE A 117 -20.70 7.84 3.82
C ILE A 117 -20.96 6.45 3.22
N GLY A 118 -22.21 5.99 3.28
CA GLY A 118 -22.62 4.71 2.73
C GLY A 118 -24.03 4.36 3.17
N GLN A 119 -24.43 3.12 2.93
CA GLN A 119 -25.74 2.59 3.30
C GLN A 119 -25.58 1.31 4.13
N ASP A 120 -26.54 1.08 5.01
CA ASP A 120 -26.66 -0.16 5.78
C ASP A 120 -27.13 -1.32 4.86
N ILE A 121 -27.18 -2.55 5.40
CA ILE A 121 -27.61 -3.72 4.61
C ILE A 121 -29.05 -3.64 4.08
N ASN A 122 -29.86 -2.71 4.59
CA ASN A 122 -31.25 -2.49 4.19
C ASN A 122 -31.38 -1.30 3.22
N GLY A 123 -30.28 -0.67 2.82
CA GLY A 123 -30.27 0.51 1.94
C GLY A 123 -30.59 1.82 2.66
N THR A 124 -30.50 1.86 3.99
CA THR A 124 -30.67 3.09 4.79
C THR A 124 -29.36 3.85 4.86
N ASP A 125 -29.40 5.15 4.60
CA ASP A 125 -28.22 6.01 4.69
C ASP A 125 -27.56 5.96 6.07
N VAL A 126 -26.24 5.76 6.08
CA VAL A 126 -25.39 5.75 7.27
C VAL A 126 -24.50 6.98 7.26
N THR A 127 -24.63 7.80 8.31
CA THR A 127 -23.79 8.98 8.49
C THR A 127 -22.44 8.60 9.10
N PHE A 128 -21.43 9.43 8.83
CA PHE A 128 -20.08 9.27 9.36
C PHE A 128 -20.07 9.14 10.90
N ILE A 129 -20.78 10.03 11.59
CA ILE A 129 -20.87 10.00 13.05
C ILE A 129 -21.59 8.75 13.58
N ALA A 130 -22.60 8.24 12.86
CA ALA A 130 -23.34 7.06 13.29
C ALA A 130 -22.43 5.82 13.35
N VAL A 131 -21.62 5.60 12.31
CA VAL A 131 -20.67 4.47 12.33
C VAL A 131 -19.51 4.71 13.30
N LEU A 132 -18.98 5.93 13.42
CA LEU A 132 -17.91 6.24 14.37
C LEU A 132 -18.32 5.88 15.81
N THR A 133 -19.45 6.42 16.27
CA THR A 133 -19.93 6.22 17.64
C THR A 133 -20.34 4.79 17.90
N ASP A 134 -20.93 4.09 16.93
CA ASP A 134 -21.32 2.70 17.14
C ASP A 134 -20.13 1.74 17.14
N THR A 135 -19.11 2.00 16.31
CA THR A 135 -17.85 1.23 16.30
C THR A 135 -17.05 1.45 17.58
N ALA A 136 -17.03 2.68 18.12
CA ALA A 136 -16.33 3.01 19.35
C ALA A 136 -16.85 2.22 20.57
N LYS A 137 -18.15 1.89 20.61
CA LYS A 137 -18.74 1.07 21.68
C LYS A 137 -18.17 -0.34 21.69
N ASP A 138 -18.12 -0.99 20.52
CA ASP A 138 -17.54 -2.34 20.39
C ASP A 138 -16.03 -2.30 20.70
N TYR A 139 -15.33 -1.29 20.17
CA TYR A 139 -13.90 -1.09 20.44
C TYR A 139 -13.62 -0.95 21.93
N LYS A 140 -14.45 -0.21 22.68
CA LYS A 140 -14.29 -0.05 24.13
C LYS A 140 -14.28 -1.39 24.86
N VAL A 141 -15.22 -2.27 24.54
CA VAL A 141 -15.28 -3.60 25.18
C VAL A 141 -14.05 -4.43 24.83
N LEU A 142 -13.63 -4.43 23.56
CA LEU A 142 -12.43 -5.15 23.11
C LEU A 142 -11.15 -4.58 23.74
N TYR A 143 -11.12 -3.27 23.95
CA TYR A 143 -9.99 -2.60 24.57
C TYR A 143 -9.82 -3.02 26.03
N ASP A 144 -10.90 -2.92 26.81
CA ASP A 144 -10.90 -3.23 28.23
C ASP A 144 -10.64 -4.73 28.49
N THR A 145 -11.14 -5.61 27.61
CA THR A 145 -11.07 -7.07 27.79
C THR A 145 -9.81 -7.72 27.23
N TYR A 146 -9.21 -7.16 26.17
CA TYR A 146 -8.11 -7.77 25.45
C TYR A 146 -6.96 -6.82 25.14
N ILE A 147 -7.19 -5.68 24.47
CA ILE A 147 -6.11 -4.84 23.92
C ILE A 147 -5.25 -4.25 25.02
N ALA A 148 -5.85 -3.53 25.98
CA ALA A 148 -5.10 -2.87 27.04
C ALA A 148 -4.28 -3.83 27.90
N PRO A 149 -4.84 -4.98 28.33
CA PRO A 149 -4.05 -5.98 29.04
C PRO A 149 -2.95 -6.64 28.18
N THR A 150 -3.22 -6.88 26.90
CA THR A 150 -2.26 -7.54 25.98
C THR A 150 -1.03 -6.68 25.72
N TYR A 151 -1.24 -5.37 25.56
CA TYR A 151 -0.17 -4.41 25.24
C TYR A 151 0.26 -3.57 26.43
N ASN A 152 -0.16 -3.93 27.66
CA ASN A 152 0.16 -3.24 28.91
C ASN A 152 -0.10 -1.73 28.86
N LEU A 153 -1.25 -1.35 28.28
CA LEU A 153 -1.67 0.06 28.12
C LEU A 153 -2.37 0.61 29.37
N THR A 154 -2.77 -0.28 30.28
CA THR A 154 -3.25 0.08 31.62
C THR A 154 -2.46 -0.70 32.66
N ASN A 155 -2.10 -0.05 33.77
CA ASN A 155 -1.23 -0.65 34.77
C ASN A 155 -1.85 -1.92 35.36
N GLY A 156 -1.21 -3.08 35.12
CA GLY A 156 -1.35 -4.28 35.96
C GLY A 156 -2.52 -5.21 35.64
N SER A 157 -3.14 -5.10 34.46
CA SER A 157 -4.16 -6.06 34.00
C SER A 157 -3.56 -7.05 32.99
N ILE A 158 -3.93 -8.34 33.12
CA ILE A 158 -3.55 -9.40 32.17
C ILE A 158 -4.82 -9.82 31.44
N ALA A 159 -4.72 -10.07 30.12
CA ALA A 159 -5.86 -10.45 29.31
C ALA A 159 -6.48 -11.74 29.86
N SER A 160 -7.77 -11.69 30.21
CA SER A 160 -8.47 -12.84 30.79
C SER A 160 -8.94 -13.84 29.73
N ALA A 161 -8.98 -13.44 28.46
CA ALA A 161 -9.45 -14.24 27.33
C ALA A 161 -8.38 -14.33 26.23
N SER A 162 -8.36 -15.46 25.52
CA SER A 162 -7.51 -15.63 24.34
C SER A 162 -8.08 -14.83 23.15
N LEU A 163 -7.22 -14.42 22.20
CA LEU A 163 -7.69 -13.80 20.95
C LEU A 163 -8.72 -14.68 20.22
N SER A 164 -8.54 -16.00 20.25
CA SER A 164 -9.47 -16.94 19.61
C SER A 164 -10.87 -16.89 20.23
N ASP A 165 -10.97 -16.68 21.54
CA ASP A 165 -12.26 -16.54 22.22
C ASP A 165 -12.87 -15.16 21.99
N ILE A 166 -12.04 -14.11 22.03
CA ILE A 166 -12.47 -12.75 21.68
C ILE A 166 -13.05 -12.71 20.26
N LYS A 167 -12.46 -13.40 19.29
CA LYS A 167 -12.96 -13.47 17.91
C LYS A 167 -14.37 -14.04 17.76
N LYS A 168 -14.90 -14.71 18.77
CA LYS A 168 -16.26 -15.29 18.80
C LYS A 168 -17.28 -14.35 19.43
N THR A 169 -16.83 -13.28 20.08
CA THR A 169 -17.71 -12.31 20.76
C THR A 169 -18.46 -11.46 19.75
N THR A 170 -19.66 -11.01 20.11
CA THR A 170 -20.47 -10.12 19.28
C THR A 170 -19.74 -8.80 19.02
N GLU A 171 -19.04 -8.29 20.02
CA GLU A 171 -18.27 -7.04 19.95
C GLU A 171 -17.13 -7.13 18.93
N PHE A 172 -16.40 -8.25 18.88
CA PHE A 172 -15.37 -8.44 17.85
C PHE A 172 -15.97 -8.51 16.45
N LEU A 173 -17.03 -9.31 16.27
CA LEU A 173 -17.67 -9.49 14.98
C LEU A 173 -18.24 -8.16 14.45
N ASN A 174 -18.88 -7.39 15.33
CA ASN A 174 -19.40 -6.07 15.02
C ASN A 174 -18.28 -5.06 14.75
N PHE A 175 -17.25 -4.99 15.59
CA PHE A 175 -16.12 -4.09 15.41
C PHE A 175 -15.45 -4.31 14.06
N ARG A 176 -15.18 -5.57 13.71
CA ARG A 176 -14.60 -5.94 12.41
C ARG A 176 -15.50 -5.49 11.25
N ALA A 177 -16.79 -5.77 11.29
CA ALA A 177 -17.68 -5.32 10.21
C ALA A 177 -17.78 -3.78 10.12
N LYS A 178 -17.98 -3.09 11.25
CA LYS A 178 -18.20 -1.64 11.28
C LYS A 178 -16.95 -0.82 10.97
N LEU A 179 -15.78 -1.24 11.48
CA LEU A 179 -14.51 -0.59 11.16
C LEU A 179 -14.15 -0.82 9.68
N GLY A 180 -14.37 -2.03 9.15
CA GLY A 180 -14.20 -2.29 7.72
C GLY A 180 -15.08 -1.39 6.86
N PHE A 181 -16.37 -1.24 7.22
CA PHE A 181 -17.30 -0.33 6.54
C PHE A 181 -16.80 1.11 6.62
N LEU A 182 -16.44 1.59 7.82
CA LEU A 182 -15.96 2.94 8.04
C LEU A 182 -14.75 3.28 7.16
N LEU A 183 -13.69 2.47 7.23
CA LEU A 183 -12.45 2.77 6.51
C LEU A 183 -12.63 2.68 5.00
N TYR A 184 -13.34 1.65 4.53
CA TYR A 184 -13.61 1.49 3.10
C TYR A 184 -14.49 2.64 2.56
N SER A 185 -15.56 2.99 3.26
CA SER A 185 -16.43 4.12 2.90
C SER A 185 -15.67 5.45 2.80
N LEU A 186 -14.68 5.68 3.67
CA LEU A 186 -13.84 6.88 3.62
C LEU A 186 -12.83 6.85 2.46
N GLU A 187 -12.35 5.68 2.06
CA GLU A 187 -11.42 5.51 0.94
C GLU A 187 -12.14 5.67 -0.41
N ILE A 188 -13.32 5.08 -0.57
CA ILE A 188 -14.08 5.08 -1.83
C ILE A 188 -15.16 6.18 -1.89
N MET A 189 -14.88 7.33 -1.28
CA MET A 189 -15.78 8.48 -1.29
C MET A 189 -16.10 8.96 -2.71
N ASP A 190 -17.12 9.83 -2.83
CA ASP A 190 -17.60 10.35 -4.12
C ASP A 190 -18.11 9.22 -5.05
N GLY A 191 -18.90 8.31 -4.49
CA GLY A 191 -19.57 7.25 -5.25
C GLY A 191 -18.63 6.18 -5.81
N GLY A 192 -17.48 5.95 -5.18
CA GLY A 192 -16.49 4.97 -5.63
C GLY A 192 -15.51 5.51 -6.68
N ASN A 193 -15.49 6.82 -6.93
CA ASN A 193 -14.49 7.42 -7.78
C ASN A 193 -13.14 7.52 -7.04
N GLU A 194 -12.29 6.50 -7.20
CA GLU A 194 -10.94 6.45 -6.61
C GLU A 194 -10.02 7.60 -7.04
N TYR A 195 -10.35 8.30 -8.13
CA TYR A 195 -9.60 9.46 -8.63
C TYR A 195 -10.17 10.79 -8.17
N SER A 196 -11.24 10.80 -7.36
CA SER A 196 -11.77 12.03 -6.81
C SER A 196 -10.78 12.67 -5.84
N THR A 197 -10.79 13.99 -5.73
CA THR A 197 -9.97 14.71 -4.74
C THR A 197 -10.23 14.18 -3.33
N CYS A 198 -11.47 13.81 -3.01
CA CYS A 198 -11.85 13.31 -1.70
C CYS A 198 -11.26 11.93 -1.43
N SER A 199 -11.38 11.01 -2.37
CA SER A 199 -10.81 9.66 -2.28
C SER A 199 -9.29 9.71 -2.17
N LEU A 200 -8.62 10.52 -3.01
CA LEU A 200 -7.17 10.69 -2.95
C LEU A 200 -6.69 11.31 -1.63
N THR A 201 -7.42 12.31 -1.12
CA THR A 201 -7.09 12.95 0.16
C THR A 201 -7.19 11.96 1.32
N ASN A 202 -8.22 11.10 1.30
CA ASN A 202 -8.48 10.15 2.37
C ASN A 202 -7.63 8.88 2.29
N ALA A 203 -7.35 8.37 1.09
CA ALA A 203 -6.64 7.12 0.87
C ALA A 203 -5.29 7.07 1.60
N MET A 204 -4.57 8.20 1.63
CA MET A 204 -3.28 8.28 2.32
C MET A 204 -3.38 8.35 3.85
N VAL A 205 -4.51 8.78 4.42
CA VAL A 205 -4.61 9.07 5.86
C VAL A 205 -5.48 8.07 6.62
N VAL A 206 -6.47 7.45 5.97
CA VAL A 206 -7.48 6.60 6.63
C VAL A 206 -6.86 5.35 7.25
N TYR A 207 -6.13 4.53 6.48
CA TYR A 207 -5.51 3.32 7.03
C TYR A 207 -4.42 3.61 8.06
N PRO A 208 -3.54 4.61 7.85
CA PRO A 208 -2.51 4.93 8.84
C PRO A 208 -3.06 5.36 10.20
N ARG A 209 -4.33 5.80 10.31
CA ARG A 209 -4.98 6.05 11.62
C ARG A 209 -4.97 4.84 12.55
N LEU A 210 -4.93 3.62 12.02
CA LEU A 210 -4.85 2.40 12.82
C LEU A 210 -3.52 2.30 13.60
N LEU A 211 -2.48 3.01 13.17
CA LEU A 211 -1.13 2.96 13.75
C LEU A 211 -0.93 3.97 14.89
N VAL A 212 -1.93 4.81 15.18
CA VAL A 212 -1.83 5.85 16.22
C VAL A 212 -1.44 5.23 17.56
N GLY A 213 -0.46 5.85 18.23
CA GLY A 213 0.06 5.41 19.52
C GLY A 213 1.12 4.32 19.44
N MET A 214 1.43 3.77 18.27
CA MET A 214 2.54 2.82 18.11
C MET A 214 3.89 3.53 17.97
N THR A 215 4.95 2.89 18.47
CA THR A 215 6.33 3.24 18.14
C THR A 215 6.70 2.77 16.73
N GLU A 216 7.74 3.34 16.13
CA GLU A 216 8.25 2.90 14.82
C GLU A 216 8.57 1.40 14.80
N ASP A 217 9.19 0.86 15.84
CA ASP A 217 9.55 -0.56 15.93
C ASP A 217 8.33 -1.48 16.01
N GLU A 218 7.27 -1.07 16.71
CA GLU A 218 6.00 -1.80 16.72
C GLU A 218 5.33 -1.78 15.34
N ILE A 219 5.37 -0.65 14.64
CA ILE A 219 4.83 -0.53 13.28
C ILE A 219 5.59 -1.46 12.33
N LYS A 220 6.94 -1.43 12.36
CA LYS A 220 7.80 -2.34 11.58
C LYS A 220 7.48 -3.81 11.88
N MET A 221 7.37 -4.17 13.16
CA MET A 221 7.04 -5.53 13.54
C MET A 221 5.67 -5.97 13.01
N SER A 222 4.68 -5.09 13.13
CA SER A 222 3.30 -5.33 12.67
C SER A 222 3.24 -5.54 11.15
N ILE A 223 3.81 -4.62 10.37
CA ILE A 223 3.77 -4.73 8.90
C ILE A 223 4.56 -5.94 8.40
N ARG A 224 5.70 -6.25 9.01
CA ARG A 224 6.48 -7.44 8.65
C ARG A 224 5.72 -8.74 8.92
N ALA A 225 4.98 -8.80 10.02
CA ALA A 225 4.13 -9.94 10.34
C ALA A 225 2.95 -10.05 9.36
N SER A 226 2.28 -8.92 9.07
CA SER A 226 1.19 -8.85 8.10
C SER A 226 1.61 -9.31 6.71
N ILE A 227 2.75 -8.82 6.18
CA ILE A 227 3.24 -9.19 4.86
C ILE A 227 3.50 -10.70 4.78
N ARG A 228 4.20 -11.26 5.78
CA ARG A 228 4.48 -12.71 5.81
C ARG A 228 3.21 -13.55 5.86
N TRP A 229 2.23 -13.13 6.66
CA TRP A 229 0.95 -13.81 6.74
C TRP A 229 0.22 -13.74 5.38
N ASN A 230 0.12 -12.56 4.78
CA ASN A 230 -0.54 -12.38 3.47
C ASN A 230 0.16 -13.11 2.31
N LEU A 231 1.48 -13.28 2.34
CA LEU A 231 2.19 -14.09 1.35
C LEU A 231 1.81 -15.58 1.43
N ALA A 232 1.38 -16.06 2.60
CA ALA A 232 0.97 -17.45 2.82
C ALA A 232 -0.54 -17.68 2.56
N GLU A 233 -1.34 -16.62 2.48
CA GLU A 233 -2.79 -16.69 2.32
C GLU A 233 -3.22 -16.76 0.85
N SER A 234 -4.46 -17.21 0.60
CA SER A 234 -5.15 -17.08 -0.69
C SER A 234 -5.33 -15.61 -1.06
N LEU A 235 -5.37 -15.32 -2.36
CA LEU A 235 -5.81 -14.02 -2.87
C LEU A 235 -7.34 -13.97 -2.79
N GLU A 236 -7.87 -13.16 -1.90
CA GLU A 236 -9.31 -13.15 -1.61
C GLU A 236 -9.79 -11.77 -1.16
N SER A 237 -10.97 -11.38 -1.64
CA SER A 237 -11.76 -10.27 -1.11
C SER A 237 -13.03 -10.84 -0.48
N PHE A 238 -13.38 -10.37 0.71
CA PHE A 238 -14.48 -10.90 1.50
C PHE A 238 -15.10 -9.81 2.37
N THR A 239 -16.30 -10.09 2.88
CA THR A 239 -17.07 -9.15 3.70
C THR A 239 -17.48 -9.74 5.04
N TYR A 240 -17.74 -8.87 6.01
CA TYR A 240 -18.39 -9.21 7.27
C TYR A 240 -19.57 -8.29 7.55
N THR A 241 -20.65 -8.84 8.07
CA THR A 241 -21.85 -8.08 8.42
C THR A 241 -21.95 -7.90 9.93
N SER A 242 -22.19 -6.67 10.39
CA SER A 242 -22.48 -6.39 11.81
C SER A 242 -23.94 -6.71 12.15
N THR A 243 -24.19 -6.83 13.45
CA THR A 243 -25.51 -7.05 14.03
C THR A 243 -25.87 -5.94 15.02
N GLY A 244 -27.13 -5.89 15.47
CA GLY A 244 -27.58 -4.95 16.49
C GLY A 244 -28.10 -3.63 15.92
N GLY A 245 -27.75 -2.52 16.57
CA GLY A 245 -28.32 -1.20 16.26
C GLY A 245 -27.84 -0.57 14.95
N LEU A 246 -26.67 -0.99 14.45
CA LEU A 246 -26.13 -0.59 13.15
C LEU A 246 -25.64 -1.84 12.41
N THR A 247 -26.35 -2.20 11.34
CA THR A 247 -26.09 -3.38 10.51
C THR A 247 -25.47 -2.98 9.17
N VAL A 248 -24.14 -3.00 9.09
CA VAL A 248 -23.36 -2.61 7.92
C VAL A 248 -22.48 -3.77 7.46
N GLU A 249 -22.03 -3.72 6.21
CA GLU A 249 -21.10 -4.67 5.64
C GLU A 249 -19.70 -4.04 5.52
N GLY A 250 -18.71 -4.66 6.16
CA GLY A 250 -17.31 -4.25 6.06
C GLY A 250 -16.54 -5.13 5.09
N SER A 251 -15.82 -4.49 4.16
CA SER A 251 -15.03 -5.15 3.12
C SER A 251 -13.56 -5.26 3.51
N TYR A 252 -12.96 -6.39 3.17
CA TYR A 252 -11.56 -6.67 3.41
C TYR A 252 -10.95 -7.43 2.24
N SER A 253 -9.62 -7.41 2.17
CA SER A 253 -8.85 -8.27 1.29
C SER A 253 -7.66 -8.87 2.04
N LYS A 254 -7.22 -10.04 1.57
CA LYS A 254 -5.99 -10.68 1.99
C LYS A 254 -5.26 -11.26 0.80
N GLY A 255 -3.98 -11.55 1.02
CA GLY A 255 -3.11 -12.13 0.03
C GLY A 255 -2.25 -11.08 -0.68
N LEU A 256 -0.96 -11.38 -0.81
CA LEU A 256 0.00 -10.57 -1.57
C LEU A 256 0.82 -11.48 -2.50
N ARG A 257 1.14 -11.04 -3.73
CA ARG A 257 2.06 -11.78 -4.63
C ARG A 257 2.95 -10.82 -5.40
N VAL A 258 4.26 -11.01 -5.34
CA VAL A 258 5.22 -10.21 -6.12
C VAL A 258 5.09 -10.58 -7.60
N PHE A 259 5.14 -9.57 -8.48
CA PHE A 259 5.21 -9.79 -9.92
C PHE A 259 6.66 -10.01 -10.33
N SER A 260 6.97 -11.23 -10.77
CA SER A 260 8.32 -11.62 -11.16
C SER A 260 8.82 -10.81 -12.36
N GLY A 261 7.89 -10.36 -13.23
CA GLY A 261 8.24 -9.52 -14.36
C GLY A 261 8.71 -8.11 -13.95
N GLN A 262 8.19 -7.57 -12.85
CA GLN A 262 8.62 -6.27 -12.33
C GLN A 262 10.00 -6.37 -11.70
N GLU A 263 10.26 -7.44 -10.93
CA GLU A 263 11.59 -7.75 -10.40
C GLU A 263 12.65 -7.82 -11.52
N ALA A 264 12.37 -8.59 -12.57
CA ALA A 264 13.25 -8.74 -13.74
C ALA A 264 13.45 -7.42 -14.50
N THR A 265 12.41 -6.58 -14.59
CA THR A 265 12.50 -5.24 -15.18
C THR A 265 13.43 -4.34 -14.38
N MET A 266 13.27 -4.27 -13.06
CA MET A 266 14.14 -3.46 -12.20
C MET A 266 15.60 -3.91 -12.26
N LEU A 267 15.83 -5.23 -12.28
CA LEU A 267 17.15 -5.82 -12.48
C LEU A 267 17.81 -5.33 -13.78
N ALA A 268 17.09 -5.42 -14.90
CA ALA A 268 17.61 -5.03 -16.21
C ALA A 268 17.88 -3.52 -16.31
N LEU A 269 16.99 -2.69 -15.75
CA LEU A 269 17.19 -1.24 -15.69
C LEU A 269 18.48 -0.89 -14.94
N ARG A 270 18.70 -1.50 -13.77
CA ARG A 270 19.93 -1.28 -12.99
C ARG A 270 21.18 -1.73 -13.72
N ALA A 271 21.12 -2.89 -14.40
CA ALA A 271 22.23 -3.38 -15.21
C ALA A 271 22.58 -2.42 -16.38
N ALA A 272 21.59 -1.68 -16.89
CA ALA A 272 21.77 -0.65 -17.90
C ALA A 272 22.25 0.71 -17.34
N GLY A 273 22.47 0.83 -16.03
CA GLY A 273 22.90 2.07 -15.38
C GLY A 273 21.76 3.04 -15.03
N ILE A 274 20.50 2.57 -15.03
CA ILE A 274 19.32 3.35 -14.66
C ILE A 274 19.05 3.14 -13.17
N ALA A 275 18.95 4.23 -12.40
CA ALA A 275 18.56 4.18 -10.99
C ALA A 275 17.08 3.80 -10.85
N VAL A 276 16.73 2.97 -9.86
CA VAL A 276 15.35 2.56 -9.60
C VAL A 276 14.88 3.14 -8.28
N TYR A 277 13.66 3.67 -8.28
CA TYR A 277 12.98 4.28 -7.14
C TYR A 277 11.59 3.70 -6.95
N ILE A 278 11.16 3.64 -5.69
CA ILE A 278 9.76 3.41 -5.32
C ILE A 278 9.17 4.71 -4.79
N ILE A 279 8.01 5.09 -5.33
CA ILE A 279 7.17 6.15 -4.78
C ILE A 279 5.77 5.56 -4.62
N SER A 280 5.36 5.34 -3.38
CA SER A 280 4.09 4.71 -3.01
C SER A 280 3.18 5.67 -2.22
N ALA A 281 1.87 5.52 -2.35
CA ALA A 281 0.91 6.25 -1.51
C ALA A 281 0.81 5.68 -0.08
N SER A 282 1.22 4.42 0.12
CA SER A 282 1.32 3.79 1.44
C SER A 282 2.32 4.51 2.35
N PRO A 283 2.26 4.34 3.68
CA PRO A 283 3.28 4.86 4.58
C PRO A 283 4.69 4.49 4.12
N GLU A 284 5.63 5.45 4.11
CA GLU A 284 7.00 5.21 3.64
C GLU A 284 7.65 4.03 4.38
N LEU A 285 7.31 3.90 5.67
CA LEU A 285 7.76 2.79 6.51
C LEU A 285 7.22 1.44 6.02
N PHE A 286 5.95 1.37 5.60
CA PHE A 286 5.38 0.16 5.02
C PHE A 286 6.04 -0.18 3.69
N ALA A 287 6.19 0.82 2.80
CA ALA A 287 6.82 0.61 1.51
C ALA A 287 8.27 0.11 1.64
N ALA A 288 9.01 0.65 2.61
CA ALA A 288 10.35 0.20 2.92
C ALA A 288 10.42 -1.24 3.44
N GLU A 289 9.58 -1.58 4.42
CA GLU A 289 9.55 -2.94 4.98
C GLU A 289 9.07 -3.97 3.94
N ALA A 290 8.16 -3.57 3.05
CA ALA A 290 7.75 -4.37 1.91
C ALA A 290 8.91 -4.61 0.93
N ALA A 291 9.67 -3.57 0.59
CA ALA A 291 10.85 -3.70 -0.26
C ALA A 291 11.83 -4.73 0.32
N ASP A 292 12.16 -4.60 1.60
CA ASP A 292 13.11 -5.47 2.28
C ASP A 292 12.62 -6.93 2.37
N LEU A 293 11.34 -7.15 2.70
CA LEU A 293 10.79 -8.49 2.90
C LEU A 293 10.46 -9.24 1.62
N LEU A 294 10.00 -8.54 0.59
CA LEU A 294 9.61 -9.15 -0.68
C LEU A 294 10.81 -9.53 -1.56
N GLY A 295 12.03 -9.39 -1.02
CA GLY A 295 13.26 -9.66 -1.73
C GLY A 295 13.62 -8.56 -2.72
N LEU A 296 12.96 -7.40 -2.73
CA LEU A 296 13.27 -6.31 -3.65
C LEU A 296 14.26 -5.29 -3.06
N GLY A 297 14.61 -5.39 -1.77
CA GLY A 297 15.54 -4.47 -1.10
C GLY A 297 16.98 -4.50 -1.64
N TYR A 298 17.38 -5.59 -2.32
CA TYR A 298 18.65 -5.63 -3.07
C TYR A 298 18.55 -4.94 -4.45
N LEU A 299 17.33 -4.69 -4.93
CA LEU A 299 17.02 -3.98 -6.18
C LEU A 299 16.84 -2.49 -5.93
N VAL A 300 16.08 -2.13 -4.91
CA VAL A 300 15.84 -0.75 -4.55
C VAL A 300 16.45 -0.49 -3.19
N ALA A 301 17.50 0.33 -3.15
CA ALA A 301 18.09 0.76 -1.89
C ALA A 301 17.03 1.48 -1.04
N ARG A 302 17.11 1.34 0.29
CA ARG A 302 16.17 1.96 1.24
C ARG A 302 16.01 3.48 1.04
N ASP A 303 17.09 4.17 0.67
CA ASP A 303 17.13 5.62 0.38
C ASP A 303 16.43 6.00 -0.95
N ASN A 304 16.04 5.00 -1.75
CA ASN A 304 15.27 5.14 -2.98
C ASN A 304 13.80 4.74 -2.79
N VAL A 305 13.35 4.46 -1.56
CA VAL A 305 11.96 4.11 -1.25
C VAL A 305 11.29 5.26 -0.51
N TYR A 306 10.26 5.81 -1.15
CA TYR A 306 9.48 6.94 -0.65
C TYR A 306 8.01 6.57 -0.53
N GLY A 307 7.36 7.14 0.48
CA GLY A 307 5.91 7.08 0.61
C GLY A 307 5.36 8.14 1.55
N GLY A 308 4.14 7.95 2.04
CA GLY A 308 3.51 8.87 2.99
C GLY A 308 4.33 8.99 4.27
N ARG A 309 4.72 10.21 4.63
CA ARG A 309 5.44 10.50 5.88
C ARG A 309 4.49 11.08 6.91
N PHE A 310 4.63 10.62 8.14
CA PHE A 310 3.79 10.98 9.25
C PHE A 310 4.64 11.48 10.41
N THR A 311 4.02 12.28 11.26
CA THR A 311 4.66 12.83 12.45
C THR A 311 4.63 11.84 13.61
N THR A 312 5.57 12.02 14.53
CA THR A 312 5.58 11.36 15.84
C THR A 312 5.51 12.44 16.93
N ASN A 313 4.90 12.11 18.07
CA ASN A 313 4.89 13.00 19.22
C ASN A 313 6.25 12.97 19.94
N SER A 314 6.40 13.78 21.01
CA SER A 314 7.65 13.87 21.78
C SER A 314 8.08 12.56 22.47
N ALA A 315 7.17 11.59 22.61
CA ALA A 315 7.46 10.26 23.14
C ALA A 315 7.82 9.25 22.04
N GLY A 316 7.89 9.68 20.77
CA GLY A 316 8.20 8.82 19.62
C GLY A 316 7.00 7.98 19.15
N LEU A 317 5.78 8.32 19.57
CA LEU A 317 4.57 7.60 19.16
C LEU A 317 3.96 8.22 17.91
N PHE A 318 3.50 7.38 16.99
CA PHE A 318 2.87 7.77 15.74
C PHE A 318 1.56 8.54 16.00
N THR A 319 1.38 9.67 15.31
CA THR A 319 0.22 10.58 15.51
C THR A 319 -0.89 10.38 14.48
N GLY A 320 -0.59 9.74 13.35
CA GLY A 320 -1.51 9.67 12.20
C GLY A 320 -1.58 10.96 11.37
N GLU A 321 -0.87 12.01 11.75
CA GLU A 321 -0.81 13.26 10.99
C GLU A 321 0.33 13.24 9.98
N LEU A 322 0.03 13.64 8.74
CA LEU A 322 1.03 13.77 7.69
C LEU A 322 2.10 14.81 8.08
N LEU A 323 3.33 14.55 7.68
CA LEU A 323 4.43 15.49 7.84
C LEU A 323 4.20 16.69 6.91
N ASP A 324 4.04 17.87 7.51
CA ASP A 324 3.90 19.12 6.78
C ASP A 324 5.12 19.39 5.88
N ASP A 325 4.87 20.11 4.77
CA ASP A 325 5.88 20.47 3.76
C ASP A 325 6.61 19.29 3.08
N TYR A 326 6.24 18.05 3.38
CA TYR A 326 6.63 16.88 2.58
C TYR A 326 5.67 16.73 1.39
N PRO A 327 6.14 16.45 0.17
CA PRO A 327 5.26 16.19 -0.96
C PRO A 327 4.33 15.02 -0.65
N ILE A 328 3.05 15.32 -0.45
CA ILE A 328 1.99 14.35 -0.31
C ILE A 328 1.57 14.02 -1.75
N ASP A 329 2.02 12.86 -2.22
CA ASP A 329 1.56 12.18 -3.44
C ASP A 329 2.05 12.66 -4.84
N PRO A 330 2.52 11.74 -5.72
CA PRO A 330 2.58 11.94 -7.18
C PRO A 330 1.25 12.26 -7.91
N TYR A 331 0.07 12.13 -7.27
CA TYR A 331 -1.25 12.38 -7.89
C TYR A 331 -1.88 13.76 -7.60
N GLY A 332 -1.26 14.61 -6.78
CA GLY A 332 -1.52 16.05 -6.79
C GLY A 332 -2.76 16.57 -6.03
N SER A 333 -3.00 16.14 -4.80
CA SER A 333 -4.06 16.71 -3.96
C SER A 333 -3.65 18.06 -3.32
N ARG A 334 -4.53 19.07 -3.46
CA ARG A 334 -4.38 20.45 -2.94
C ARG A 334 -5.00 20.53 -1.52
N ARG A 335 -4.36 21.19 -0.55
CA ARG A 335 -5.05 21.65 0.68
C ARG A 335 -6.01 22.84 0.35
N PRO A 336 -7.14 23.01 1.06
CA PRO A 336 -8.13 24.06 0.77
C PRO A 336 -7.70 25.51 1.10
N ASP A 337 -6.64 25.72 1.87
CA ASP A 337 -6.36 27.01 2.52
C ASP A 337 -4.89 27.48 2.50
N GLY A 338 -4.05 26.90 1.63
CA GLY A 338 -2.66 27.32 1.44
C GLY A 338 -2.33 27.80 0.02
N PRO A 339 -1.32 28.67 -0.18
CA PRO A 339 -0.88 29.04 -1.52
C PRO A 339 -0.44 27.77 -2.27
N THR A 340 -0.90 27.67 -3.51
CA THR A 340 -0.58 26.61 -4.46
C THR A 340 0.87 26.16 -4.38
N ARG A 341 1.09 24.94 -3.88
CA ARG A 341 2.27 24.16 -4.22
C ARG A 341 1.78 23.00 -5.07
N GLU A 342 2.04 23.09 -6.36
CA GLU A 342 1.82 21.98 -7.28
C GLU A 342 2.67 20.78 -6.82
N CYS A 343 2.03 19.70 -6.38
CA CYS A 343 2.59 18.36 -6.52
C CYS A 343 2.52 17.99 -8.01
N ASN A 344 3.43 18.60 -8.76
CA ASN A 344 3.84 18.14 -10.07
C ASN A 344 4.70 16.89 -9.80
N LEU A 345 4.64 15.82 -10.59
CA LEU A 345 5.71 14.80 -10.58
C LEU A 345 7.11 15.43 -10.85
N GLY A 346 7.15 16.69 -11.29
CA GLY A 346 8.34 17.55 -11.34
C GLY A 346 8.79 18.17 -10.00
N SER A 347 8.05 18.04 -8.90
CA SER A 347 8.45 18.51 -7.55
C SER A 347 8.96 17.41 -6.62
N PHE A 348 8.88 16.12 -7.03
CA PHE A 348 9.87 15.13 -6.58
C PHE A 348 11.20 15.40 -7.29
N ARG A 349 11.82 16.55 -6.99
CA ARG A 349 13.22 16.80 -7.33
C ARG A 349 14.05 15.89 -6.43
N LEU A 350 14.33 14.68 -6.91
CA LEU A 350 15.61 14.05 -6.61
C LEU A 350 16.66 15.07 -7.05
N ARG A 351 17.26 15.81 -6.10
CA ARG A 351 18.32 16.76 -6.42
C ARG A 351 19.59 15.98 -6.77
N HIS A 352 19.59 15.36 -7.93
CA HIS A 352 20.76 15.05 -8.73
C HIS A 352 20.39 15.39 -10.16
N ASP A 353 20.81 16.59 -10.58
CA ASP A 353 20.89 17.13 -11.93
C ASP A 353 19.84 16.66 -12.95
N GLY A 354 18.90 17.56 -13.24
CA GLY A 354 17.58 17.20 -13.70
C GLY A 354 17.46 16.58 -15.09
N VAL A 355 16.53 15.64 -15.19
CA VAL A 355 15.81 15.21 -16.41
C VAL A 355 14.42 14.71 -15.97
N VAL A 356 13.40 15.00 -16.78
CA VAL A 356 11.98 14.65 -16.56
C VAL A 356 11.63 13.33 -17.27
N ALA A 357 10.87 12.44 -16.62
CA ALA A 357 10.24 11.27 -17.26
C ALA A 357 8.79 11.08 -16.77
N ARG A 358 7.88 10.70 -17.69
CA ARG A 358 6.47 10.37 -17.46
C ARG A 358 6.31 8.86 -17.25
N SER A 359 5.52 8.45 -16.25
CA SER A 359 5.12 7.05 -16.03
C SER A 359 4.02 6.61 -17.00
N VAL A 360 4.07 5.34 -17.40
CA VAL A 360 3.08 4.63 -18.25
C VAL A 360 2.20 3.76 -17.35
N ARG A 361 0.88 3.90 -17.48
CA ARG A 361 -0.15 3.23 -16.65
C ARG A 361 -0.44 1.81 -17.15
N SER A 362 -0.62 0.84 -16.26
CA SER A 362 -1.37 -0.39 -16.56
C SER A 362 -2.74 -0.33 -15.89
N ALA A 363 -3.81 -0.49 -16.67
CA ALA A 363 -5.17 -0.62 -16.17
C ALA A 363 -5.32 -1.93 -15.37
N ARG A 364 -5.90 -1.87 -14.18
CA ARG A 364 -6.38 -3.06 -13.48
C ARG A 364 -7.68 -3.57 -14.13
N PRO A 365 -7.98 -4.87 -14.09
CA PRO A 365 -9.23 -5.41 -14.61
C PRO A 365 -10.37 -5.02 -13.66
N THR A 366 -11.33 -4.26 -14.16
CA THR A 366 -12.64 -4.12 -13.53
C THR A 366 -13.45 -5.40 -13.79
N GLY A 367 -14.22 -5.83 -12.79
CA GLY A 367 -15.10 -7.01 -12.85
C GLY A 367 -16.17 -6.92 -13.96
N PRO A 368 -16.97 -7.98 -14.17
CA PRO A 368 -17.70 -8.21 -15.41
C PRO A 368 -18.91 -7.27 -15.52
N GLY A 369 -18.74 -6.17 -16.25
CA GLY A 369 -19.81 -5.26 -16.62
C GLY A 369 -19.43 -4.57 -17.92
N SER A 370 -20.00 -5.05 -19.03
CA SER A 370 -20.01 -4.48 -20.39
C SER A 370 -19.25 -3.16 -20.59
N ALA A 371 -18.01 -3.25 -21.09
CA ALA A 371 -17.27 -2.11 -21.59
C ALA A 371 -17.73 -1.76 -23.02
N GLU A 372 -18.49 -0.67 -23.16
CA GLU A 372 -18.59 0.05 -24.43
C GLU A 372 -17.40 1.00 -24.57
N TYR A 373 -16.55 0.72 -25.55
CA TYR A 373 -15.42 1.56 -25.93
C TYR A 373 -15.96 2.80 -26.67
N ARG A 374 -15.85 4.00 -26.06
CA ARG A 374 -15.94 5.27 -26.81
C ARG A 374 -14.56 5.90 -26.90
N THR A 375 -14.00 5.86 -28.10
CA THR A 375 -12.90 6.73 -28.53
C THR A 375 -13.41 8.17 -28.59
N GLN A 376 -12.75 9.10 -27.91
CA GLN A 376 -12.94 10.52 -28.14
C GLN A 376 -11.62 11.12 -28.63
N THR A 377 -11.60 11.40 -29.94
CA THR A 377 -10.72 12.35 -30.60
C THR A 377 -11.10 13.76 -30.17
N ASP A 378 -10.18 14.49 -29.55
CA ASP A 378 -9.55 15.72 -30.08
C ASP A 378 -8.57 16.31 -29.04
#